data_AF-A0A699SG83-F1
#
_entry.id   AF-A0A699SG83-F1
#
_cell.length_a   1.000
_cell.length_b   1.000
_cell.length_c   1.000
_cell.angle_alpha   90.00
_cell.angle_beta   90.00
_cell.angle_gamma   90.00
#
_symmetry.space_group_name_H-M   'P 1'
#
loop_
_entity.id
_entity.type
_entity.pdbx_description
1 polymer ?
#
loop_
_entity_poly.entity_id
_entity_poly.type
_entity_poly.pdbx_seq_one_letter_code
_entity_poly.pdbx_strand_id
1 'polypeptide(L)'
;MLKVLPWKGVVCFGKWGKLNPRYVGPFKVLERIGDVAYKLDLPEELSRVHNTFHVSNLKKCNADEPLAVPLDGLHFDDKLYFMEEPVEIVEREVKRLKRNQIPLVKVRWNSKRGPEFTW
;
A
#
# COMPACT_ATOMS: atom_id res chain seq x y z
N MET A 1 13.59 -8.65 10.76
CA MET A 1 12.33 -8.00 10.32
C MET A 1 11.80 -8.71 9.08
N LEU A 2 10.48 -8.83 8.95
CA LEU A 2 9.82 -9.47 7.82
C LEU A 2 8.88 -8.50 7.11
N LYS A 3 8.81 -8.58 5.78
CA LYS A 3 7.82 -7.86 4.98
C LYS A 3 6.65 -8.76 4.64
N VAL A 4 5.45 -8.19 4.58
CA VAL A 4 4.21 -8.95 4.36
C VAL A 4 3.67 -8.64 2.96
N LEU A 5 3.17 -9.66 2.26
CA LEU A 5 2.41 -9.47 1.04
C LEU A 5 0.99 -8.97 1.34
N PRO A 6 0.48 -7.97 0.59
CA PRO A 6 -0.93 -7.62 0.57
C PRO A 6 -1.79 -8.86 0.29
N TRP A 7 -2.88 -9.03 1.03
CA TRP A 7 -3.80 -10.14 0.78
C TRP A 7 -4.50 -9.96 -0.55
N LYS A 8 -4.73 -11.08 -1.23
CA LYS A 8 -5.64 -11.11 -2.36
C LYS A 8 -7.07 -10.89 -1.84
N GLY A 9 -7.58 -9.66 -1.96
CA GLY A 9 -8.99 -9.31 -1.72
C GLY A 9 -9.36 -8.78 -0.34
N VAL A 10 -8.42 -8.66 0.62
CA VAL A 10 -8.72 -8.12 1.96
C VAL A 10 -8.08 -6.76 2.19
N VAL A 11 -6.84 -6.54 1.70
CA VAL A 11 -6.16 -5.24 1.77
C VAL A 11 -5.28 -5.03 0.55
N CYS A 12 -5.66 -4.08 -0.29
CA CYS A 12 -4.83 -3.57 -1.37
C CYS A 12 -4.12 -2.31 -0.87
N PHE A 13 -2.84 -2.44 -0.51
CA PHE A 13 -2.01 -1.29 -0.22
C PHE A 13 -1.64 -0.61 -1.55
N GLY A 14 -2.36 0.46 -1.90
CA GLY A 14 -2.13 1.25 -3.11
C GLY A 14 -2.79 0.73 -4.40
N LYS A 15 -2.78 1.58 -5.45
CA LYS A 15 -3.13 1.19 -6.83
C LYS A 15 -2.07 0.25 -7.42
N TRP A 16 -2.43 -0.56 -8.42
CA TRP A 16 -1.47 -1.34 -9.21
C TRP A 16 -0.69 -0.42 -10.17
N GLY A 17 0.22 0.40 -9.63
CA GLY A 17 1.23 1.09 -10.41
C GLY A 17 2.34 0.11 -10.78
N LYS A 18 2.88 0.21 -12.01
CA LYS A 18 3.99 -0.63 -12.50
C LYS A 18 5.23 -0.60 -11.58
N LEU A 19 5.36 0.40 -10.71
CA LEU A 19 6.47 0.62 -9.79
C LEU A 19 6.09 0.52 -8.29
N ASN A 20 4.89 0.06 -7.94
CA ASN A 20 4.48 0.02 -6.53
C ASN A 20 5.10 -1.15 -5.75
N PRO A 21 5.48 -0.95 -4.48
CA PRO A 21 6.04 -2.00 -3.65
C PRO A 21 5.04 -3.14 -3.48
N ARG A 22 5.44 -4.36 -3.86
CA ARG A 22 4.62 -5.55 -3.70
C ARG A 22 4.47 -6.00 -2.23
N TYR A 23 5.37 -5.56 -1.34
CA TYR A 23 5.39 -5.95 0.07
C TYR A 23 5.31 -4.71 0.96
N VAL A 24 4.59 -4.85 2.06
CA VAL A 24 4.30 -3.77 3.01
C VAL A 24 5.15 -3.97 4.24
N GLY A 25 5.74 -2.85 4.68
CA GLY A 25 6.42 -2.71 5.97
C GLY A 25 7.58 -3.67 6.19
N PRO A 26 8.54 -3.31 7.02
CA PRO A 26 9.24 -4.27 7.86
C PRO A 26 8.50 -4.35 9.20
N PHE A 27 7.93 -5.51 9.50
CA PHE A 27 7.35 -5.80 10.80
C PHE A 27 8.34 -6.61 11.64
N LYS A 28 8.29 -6.40 12.97
CA LYS A 28 9.04 -7.22 13.92
C LYS A 28 8.34 -8.57 14.08
N VAL A 29 9.11 -9.61 14.35
CA VAL A 29 8.56 -10.94 14.64
C VAL A 29 8.37 -11.01 16.15
N LEU A 30 7.14 -11.23 16.60
CA LEU A 30 6.82 -11.47 18.01
C LEU A 30 7.10 -12.92 18.39
N GLU A 31 6.66 -13.85 17.56
CA GLU A 31 6.73 -15.28 17.85
C GLU A 31 6.80 -16.09 16.56
N ARG A 32 7.41 -17.27 16.62
CA ARG A 32 7.38 -18.26 15.54
C ARG A 32 6.39 -19.37 15.94
N ILE A 33 5.29 -19.48 15.19
CA ILE A 33 4.25 -20.48 15.43
C ILE A 33 4.53 -21.69 14.53
N GLY A 34 5.23 -22.67 15.09
CA GLY A 34 5.69 -23.86 14.36
C GLY A 34 6.67 -23.51 13.23
N ASP A 35 6.79 -24.40 12.24
CA ASP A 35 7.74 -24.17 11.15
C ASP A 35 7.23 -23.21 10.06
N VAL A 36 5.92 -23.01 10.02
CA VAL A 36 5.20 -22.55 8.83
C VAL A 36 4.54 -21.19 9.03
N ALA A 37 4.43 -20.70 10.28
CA ALA A 37 3.81 -19.42 10.58
C ALA A 37 4.64 -18.56 11.53
N TYR A 38 4.51 -17.24 11.37
CA TYR A 38 5.12 -16.23 12.23
C TYR A 38 4.07 -15.24 12.69
N LYS A 39 4.13 -14.89 13.97
CA LYS A 39 3.37 -13.80 14.56
C LYS A 39 4.18 -12.52 14.44
N LEU A 40 3.60 -11.49 13.84
CA LEU A 40 4.24 -10.20 13.61
C LEU A 40 3.68 -9.13 14.54
N ASP A 41 4.52 -8.15 14.84
CA ASP A 41 4.14 -6.93 15.53
C ASP A 41 3.52 -5.98 14.50
N LEU A 42 2.20 -5.98 14.42
CA LEU A 42 1.44 -5.10 13.54
C LEU A 42 1.04 -3.84 14.32
N PRO A 43 1.12 -2.65 13.71
CA PRO A 43 0.68 -1.43 14.36
C PRO A 43 -0.86 -1.37 14.40
N GLU A 44 -1.38 -0.47 15.22
CA GLU A 44 -2.80 -0.42 15.58
C GLU A 44 -3.72 -0.15 14.37
N GLU A 45 -3.20 0.51 13.32
CA GLU A 45 -3.93 0.74 12.07
C GLU A 45 -4.27 -0.57 11.34
N LEU A 46 -3.53 -1.64 11.63
CA LEU A 46 -3.76 -2.99 11.11
C LEU A 46 -4.36 -3.92 12.17
N SER A 47 -4.94 -3.41 13.26
CA SER A 47 -5.53 -4.22 14.33
C SER A 47 -6.63 -5.19 13.88
N ARG A 48 -7.35 -4.89 12.80
CA ARG A 48 -8.37 -5.80 12.21
C ARG A 48 -7.77 -7.04 11.54
N VAL A 49 -6.46 -7.03 11.35
CA VAL A 49 -5.71 -8.07 10.66
C VAL A 49 -5.20 -9.07 11.68
N HIS A 50 -5.33 -10.36 11.35
CA HIS A 50 -4.63 -11.38 12.10
C HIS A 50 -3.11 -11.21 11.99
N ASN A 51 -2.46 -11.01 13.13
CA ASN A 51 -1.02 -10.85 13.22
C ASN A 51 -0.22 -12.13 12.93
N THR A 52 -0.86 -13.25 12.62
CA THR A 52 -0.22 -14.52 12.30
C THR A 52 -0.19 -14.74 10.78
N PHE A 53 1.01 -14.94 10.23
CA PHE A 53 1.26 -15.03 8.81
C PHE A 53 1.96 -16.32 8.44
N HIS A 54 1.49 -16.95 7.36
CA HIS A 54 2.17 -18.08 6.72
C HIS A 54 3.46 -17.63 6.02
N VAL A 55 4.50 -18.47 6.03
CA VAL A 55 5.81 -18.16 5.42
C VAL A 55 5.75 -17.73 3.96
N SER A 56 4.80 -18.23 3.18
CA SER A 56 4.60 -17.83 1.77
C SER A 56 4.24 -16.36 1.60
N ASN A 57 3.63 -15.76 2.62
CA ASN A 57 3.19 -14.37 2.60
C ASN A 57 4.27 -13.43 3.14
N LEU A 58 5.42 -13.98 3.56
CA LEU A 58 6.49 -13.25 4.21
C LEU A 58 7.72 -13.20 3.30
N LYS A 59 8.42 -12.08 3.33
CA LYS A 59 9.73 -11.93 2.67
C LYS A 59 10.72 -11.33 3.65
N LYS A 60 11.93 -11.89 3.69
CA LYS A 60 13.02 -11.36 4.50
C LYS A 60 13.29 -9.89 4.12
N CYS A 61 13.28 -9.01 5.11
CA CYS A 61 13.70 -7.63 4.91
C CYS A 61 15.23 -7.58 5.02
N ASN A 62 15.92 -7.28 3.92
CA ASN A 62 17.38 -7.17 3.85
C ASN A 62 17.88 -5.72 4.02
N ALA A 63 17.02 -4.79 4.42
CA ALA A 63 17.40 -3.39 4.59
C ALA A 63 17.85 -3.17 6.05
N ASP A 64 19.05 -2.62 6.22
CA ASP A 64 19.60 -2.23 7.53
C ASP A 64 19.01 -0.91 8.08
N GLU A 65 18.27 -0.11 7.31
CA GLU A 65 17.53 1.09 7.79
C GLU A 65 16.49 1.59 6.72
N PRO A 66 15.61 2.58 7.00
CA PRO A 66 14.17 2.44 6.78
C PRO A 66 13.73 2.87 5.37
N LEU A 67 13.90 2.01 4.38
CA LEU A 67 13.02 2.01 3.19
C LEU A 67 11.63 1.42 3.51
N ALA A 68 11.25 1.40 4.79
CA ALA A 68 9.90 1.15 5.22
C ALA A 68 9.03 2.27 4.65
N VAL A 69 7.97 1.91 3.91
CA VAL A 69 6.87 2.86 3.74
C VAL A 69 6.36 3.11 5.16
N PRO A 70 6.47 4.33 5.73
CA PRO A 70 5.92 4.58 7.05
C PRO A 70 4.43 4.32 6.98
N LEU A 71 3.94 3.43 7.86
CA LEU A 71 2.50 3.16 7.98
C LEU A 71 1.76 4.34 8.59
N ASP A 72 2.48 5.27 9.26
CA ASP A 72 2.01 6.52 9.88
C ASP A 72 1.18 7.45 8.96
N GLY A 73 1.05 7.15 7.67
CA GLY A 73 0.23 7.91 6.72
C GLY A 73 -0.80 7.10 5.94
N LEU A 74 -0.95 5.80 6.22
CA LEU A 74 -1.95 4.98 5.57
C LEU A 74 -3.24 5.00 6.37
N HIS A 75 -4.16 5.88 5.98
CA HIS A 75 -5.53 5.83 6.48
C HIS A 75 -6.25 4.64 5.83
N PHE A 76 -6.64 3.66 6.64
CA PHE A 76 -7.43 2.52 6.21
C PHE A 76 -8.91 2.81 6.49
N ASP A 77 -9.74 2.68 5.46
CA ASP A 77 -11.21 2.71 5.62
C ASP A 77 -11.68 1.49 6.44
N ASP A 78 -12.94 1.46 6.85
CA ASP A 78 -13.56 0.34 7.58
C ASP A 78 -13.45 -1.01 6.85
N LYS A 79 -13.27 -0.96 5.53
CA LYS A 79 -13.05 -2.12 4.66
C LYS A 79 -11.56 -2.44 4.44
N LEU A 80 -10.67 -1.80 5.19
CA LEU A 80 -9.21 -1.89 5.10
C LEU A 80 -8.62 -1.49 3.73
N TYR A 81 -9.31 -0.64 2.97
CA TYR A 81 -8.75 -0.02 1.77
C TYR A 81 -7.89 1.18 2.14
N PHE A 82 -6.73 1.31 1.51
CA PHE A 82 -5.89 2.50 1.62
C PHE A 82 -6.54 3.66 0.85
N MET A 83 -6.86 4.74 1.56
CA MET A 83 -7.47 5.94 0.96
C MET A 83 -6.43 7.05 0.88
N GLU A 84 -5.86 7.27 -0.31
CA GLU A 84 -5.18 8.54 -0.62
C GLU A 84 -6.24 9.58 -0.96
N GLU A 85 -6.22 10.71 -0.25
CA GLU A 85 -7.16 11.80 -0.49
C GLU A 85 -6.72 12.60 -1.74
N PRO A 86 -7.63 12.78 -2.73
CA PRO A 86 -7.38 13.70 -3.83
C PRO A 86 -7.40 15.13 -3.30
N VAL A 87 -6.30 15.86 -3.50
CA VAL A 87 -6.17 17.24 -3.02
C VAL A 87 -6.85 18.19 -3.98
N GLU A 88 -6.52 18.07 -5.26
CA GLU A 88 -6.87 19.07 -6.26
C GLU A 88 -6.84 18.50 -7.67
N ILE A 89 -7.72 18.99 -8.53
CA ILE A 89 -7.63 18.77 -9.97
C ILE A 89 -6.74 19.87 -10.54
N VAL A 90 -5.53 19.49 -10.93
CA VAL A 90 -4.49 20.42 -11.41
C VAL A 90 -4.71 20.79 -12.87
N GLU A 91 -5.21 19.83 -13.67
CA GLU A 91 -5.26 19.99 -15.11
C GLU A 91 -6.45 19.25 -15.69
N ARG A 92 -7.01 19.77 -16.78
CA ARG A 92 -8.05 19.09 -17.56
C ARG A 92 -7.62 19.10 -19.01
N GLU A 93 -7.54 17.94 -19.63
CA GLU A 93 -7.17 17.79 -21.04
C GLU A 93 -8.24 16.99 -21.76
N VAL A 94 -8.52 17.29 -23.04
CA VAL A 94 -9.44 16.48 -23.84
C VAL A 94 -8.64 15.69 -24.85
N LYS A 95 -8.53 14.37 -24.62
CA LYS A 95 -7.85 13.47 -25.56
C LYS A 95 -8.76 13.17 -26.75
N ARG A 96 -8.39 13.67 -27.93
CA ARG A 96 -9.05 13.34 -29.20
C ARG A 96 -8.58 11.99 -29.72
N LEU A 97 -9.49 11.04 -29.81
CA LEU A 97 -9.36 9.81 -30.58
C LEU A 97 -10.02 10.01 -31.96
N LYS A 98 -9.84 9.03 -32.87
CA LYS A 98 -10.36 9.10 -34.25
C LYS A 98 -11.86 9.42 -34.36
N ARG A 99 -12.67 9.04 -33.36
CA ARG A 99 -14.13 9.31 -33.33
C ARG A 99 -14.65 9.95 -32.04
N ASN A 100 -13.90 9.88 -30.94
CA ASN A 100 -14.37 10.31 -29.63
C ASN A 100 -13.44 11.36 -29.00
N GLN A 101 -14.02 12.17 -28.12
CA GLN A 101 -13.31 13.09 -27.24
C GLN A 101 -13.47 12.59 -25.81
N ILE A 102 -12.36 12.36 -25.10
CA ILE A 102 -12.38 11.90 -23.71
C ILE A 102 -11.80 13.01 -22.85
N PRO A 103 -12.59 13.63 -21.95
CA PRO A 103 -12.04 14.53 -20.95
C PRO A 103 -11.25 13.72 -19.91
N LEU A 104 -9.99 14.09 -19.74
CA LEU A 104 -9.05 13.59 -18.74
C LEU A 104 -8.83 14.66 -17.70
N VAL A 105 -8.64 14.26 -16.45
CA VAL A 105 -8.42 15.16 -15.32
C VAL A 105 -7.18 14.71 -14.58
N LYS A 106 -6.21 15.61 -14.47
CA LYS A 106 -5.00 15.37 -13.71
C LYS A 106 -5.29 15.67 -12.25
N VAL A 107 -5.29 14.64 -11.43
CA VAL A 107 -5.53 14.74 -9.99
C VAL A 107 -4.19 14.73 -9.26
N ARG A 108 -4.02 15.68 -8.33
CA ARG A 108 -2.93 15.68 -7.35
C ARG A 108 -3.39 14.94 -6.10
N TRP A 109 -2.60 13.96 -5.68
CA TRP A 109 -2.85 13.17 -4.48
C TRP A 109 -2.02 13.66 -3.30
N ASN A 110 -2.56 13.54 -2.09
CA ASN A 110 -1.85 13.86 -0.85
C ASN A 110 -0.97 12.67 -0.41
N SER A 111 0.08 12.37 -1.17
CA SER A 111 1.04 11.34 -0.75
C SER A 111 2.09 11.96 0.17
N LYS A 112 2.36 11.33 1.33
CA LYS A 112 3.46 11.71 2.23
C LYS A 112 4.84 11.55 1.58
N ARG A 113 4.92 10.95 0.38
CA ARG A 113 6.14 10.77 -0.42
C ARG A 113 6.41 11.93 -1.38
N GLY A 114 5.52 12.92 -1.42
CA GLY A 114 5.56 14.04 -2.35
C GLY A 114 4.28 14.11 -3.21
N PRO A 115 4.06 15.22 -3.93
CA PRO A 115 2.88 15.35 -4.78
C PRO A 115 2.94 14.34 -5.94
N GLU A 116 2.04 13.36 -5.92
CA GLU A 116 1.84 12.42 -7.01
C GLU A 116 0.72 12.92 -7.92
N PHE A 117 0.94 12.85 -9.24
CA PHE A 117 -0.02 13.30 -10.25
C PHE A 117 -0.44 12.14 -11.15
N THR A 118 -1.75 11.94 -11.32
CA THR A 118 -2.29 10.96 -12.28
C THR A 118 -3.35 11.57 -13.17
N TRP A 119 -3.34 11.18 -14.45
CA TRP A 119 -4.34 11.53 -15.47
C TRP A 119 -5.58 10.63 -15.44
#